data_AF-A0A8E0RS26-F1
#
_entry.id   AF-A0A8E0RS26-F1
#
_cell.length_a   1.000
_cell.length_b   1.000
_cell.length_c   1.000
_cell.angle_alpha   90.00
_cell.angle_beta   90.00
_cell.angle_gamma   90.00
#
_symmetry.space_group_name_H-M   'P 1'
#
loop_
_entity.id
_entity.type
_entity.pdbx_description
1 polymer ?
#
loop_
_entity_poly.entity_id
_entity_poly.type
_entity_poly.pdbx_seq_one_letter_code
_entity_poly.pdbx_strand_id
1 'polypeptide(L)'
;MEYIGDTYLGDYTKGRIEGQGVYTLPTGTRYEGGFLDGMFHGEGTLFFNSGSRYVAKWNKGHPEHGRLIFSDGLEYEECSHYCDEFDRRFYTERCNGLKPAGNIECVECMSGLDYSKN
;
A
#
# COMPACT_ATOMS: atom_id res chain seq x y z
N MET A 1 -33.13 -4.83 -1.74
CA MET A 1 -31.83 -4.56 -1.09
C MET A 1 -31.09 -3.62 -2.02
N GLU A 2 -31.13 -2.33 -1.72
CA GLU A 2 -30.49 -1.29 -2.52
C GLU A 2 -29.00 -1.32 -2.18
N TYR A 3 -28.21 -1.89 -3.08
CA TYR A 3 -26.75 -1.99 -2.92
C TYR A 3 -26.09 -1.21 -4.05
N ILE A 4 -26.33 0.10 -4.07
CA ILE A 4 -25.62 0.97 -5.01
C ILE A 4 -25.47 2.33 -4.33
N GLY A 5 -24.26 2.60 -3.89
CA GLY A 5 -23.94 3.82 -3.19
C GLY A 5 -22.45 3.96 -3.06
N ASP A 6 -21.72 3.82 -4.17
CA ASP A 6 -20.40 4.41 -4.18
C ASP A 6 -20.57 5.92 -4.00
N THR A 7 -20.05 6.41 -2.88
CA THR A 7 -20.22 7.81 -2.49
C THR A 7 -18.86 8.47 -2.60
N TYR A 8 -18.78 9.48 -3.45
CA TYR A 8 -17.64 10.36 -3.50
C TYR A 8 -17.92 11.65 -2.73
N LEU A 9 -17.00 12.01 -1.84
CA LEU A 9 -16.99 13.27 -1.10
C LEU A 9 -15.67 13.99 -1.39
N GLY A 10 -15.71 15.03 -2.20
CA GLY A 10 -14.51 15.81 -2.51
C GLY A 10 -14.78 16.87 -3.57
N ASP A 11 -13.71 17.46 -4.07
CA ASP A 11 -13.78 18.52 -5.05
C ASP A 11 -14.03 17.97 -6.47
N TYR A 12 -14.93 18.65 -7.18
CA TYR A 12 -15.20 18.42 -8.58
C TYR A 12 -14.77 19.64 -9.39
N THR A 13 -13.75 19.49 -10.23
CA THR A 13 -13.32 20.55 -11.14
C THR A 13 -13.78 20.21 -12.55
N LYS A 14 -14.53 21.13 -13.18
CA LYS A 14 -15.04 20.99 -14.55
C LYS A 14 -15.82 19.69 -14.82
N GLY A 15 -16.54 19.18 -13.81
CA GLY A 15 -17.31 17.93 -13.92
C GLY A 15 -16.46 16.66 -13.86
N ARG A 16 -15.18 16.78 -13.50
CA ARG A 16 -14.28 15.65 -13.20
C ARG A 16 -13.87 15.70 -11.75
N ILE A 17 -13.57 14.53 -11.20
CA ILE A 17 -13.09 14.39 -9.84
C ILE A 17 -11.62 14.80 -9.81
N GLU A 18 -11.31 15.90 -9.12
CA GLU A 18 -9.97 16.46 -9.06
C GLU A 18 -9.71 17.07 -7.68
N GLY A 19 -8.53 16.82 -7.12
CA GLY A 19 -8.16 17.32 -5.80
C GLY A 19 -8.19 16.22 -4.74
N GLN A 20 -8.41 16.57 -3.48
CA GLN A 20 -8.51 15.59 -2.39
C GLN A 20 -9.96 15.18 -2.19
N GLY A 21 -10.17 13.89 -1.92
CA GLY A 21 -11.50 13.40 -1.65
C GLY A 21 -11.50 12.07 -0.93
N VAL A 22 -12.72 11.62 -0.66
CA VAL A 22 -13.05 10.38 -0.01
C VAL A 22 -13.98 9.61 -0.93
N TYR A 23 -13.58 8.41 -1.33
CA TYR A 23 -14.39 7.53 -2.14
C TYR A 23 -14.76 6.27 -1.36
N THR A 24 -16.04 6.11 -1.04
CA THR A 24 -16.55 4.92 -0.40
C THR A 24 -17.02 3.95 -1.48
N LEU A 25 -16.40 2.78 -1.54
CA LEU A 25 -16.75 1.69 -2.44
C LEU A 25 -18.02 0.98 -1.94
N PRO A 26 -18.80 0.34 -2.82
CA PRO A 26 -19.98 -0.43 -2.42
C PRO A 26 -19.60 -1.62 -1.53
N THR A 27 -18.35 -2.09 -1.58
CA THR A 27 -17.82 -3.13 -0.70
C THR A 27 -17.63 -2.68 0.76
N GLY A 28 -17.82 -1.40 1.06
CA GLY A 28 -17.55 -0.81 2.38
C GLY A 28 -16.11 -0.33 2.56
N THR A 29 -15.24 -0.53 1.57
CA THR A 29 -13.87 0.01 1.57
C THR A 29 -13.94 1.52 1.33
N ARG A 30 -13.20 2.31 2.11
CA ARG A 30 -13.12 3.77 1.96
C ARG A 30 -11.73 4.16 1.49
N TYR A 31 -11.61 4.87 0.38
CA TYR A 31 -10.38 5.51 -0.06
C TYR A 31 -10.38 6.97 0.40
N GLU A 32 -9.25 7.45 0.93
CA GLU A 32 -9.02 8.85 1.26
C GLU A 32 -7.70 9.28 0.62
N GLY A 33 -7.73 10.26 -0.28
CA GLY A 33 -6.52 10.69 -0.96
C GLY A 33 -6.78 11.64 -2.11
N GLY A 34 -5.73 11.84 -2.91
CA GLY A 34 -5.83 12.65 -4.12
C GLY A 34 -6.52 11.90 -5.26
N PHE A 35 -7.18 12.68 -6.10
CA PHE A 35 -7.85 12.30 -7.33
C PHE A 35 -7.40 13.23 -8.45
N LEU A 36 -7.17 12.64 -9.61
CA LEU A 36 -6.87 13.37 -10.83
C LEU A 36 -7.64 12.69 -11.96
N ASP A 37 -8.49 13.46 -12.65
CA ASP A 37 -9.29 12.96 -13.78
C ASP A 37 -10.20 11.77 -13.45
N GLY A 38 -10.69 11.65 -12.21
CA GLY A 38 -11.47 10.47 -11.79
C GLY A 38 -10.64 9.26 -11.33
N MET A 39 -9.31 9.34 -11.39
CA MET A 39 -8.41 8.26 -10.96
C MET A 39 -7.67 8.63 -9.67
N PHE A 40 -7.32 7.62 -8.86
CA PHE A 40 -6.49 7.82 -7.67
C PHE A 40 -5.12 8.38 -8.06
N HIS A 41 -4.70 9.46 -7.41
CA HIS A 41 -3.44 10.12 -7.70
C HIS A 41 -2.85 10.80 -6.46
N GLY A 42 -1.52 10.83 -6.35
CA GLY A 42 -0.82 11.37 -5.19
C GLY A 42 -0.83 10.38 -4.02
N GLU A 43 -0.79 10.89 -2.79
CA GLU A 43 -0.80 10.04 -1.60
C GLU A 43 -2.25 9.69 -1.22
N GLY A 44 -2.50 8.41 -0.95
CA GLY A 44 -3.84 7.91 -0.66
C GLY A 44 -3.84 6.70 0.26
N THR A 45 -4.85 6.63 1.11
CA THR A 45 -5.06 5.54 2.07
C THR A 45 -6.39 4.84 1.81
N LEU A 46 -6.35 3.54 1.60
CA LEU A 46 -7.53 2.67 1.58
C LEU A 46 -7.79 2.12 2.98
N PHE A 47 -9.01 2.24 3.45
CA PHE A 47 -9.51 1.66 4.68
C PHE A 47 -10.43 0.51 4.33
N PHE A 48 -10.04 -0.70 4.73
CA PHE A 48 -10.85 -1.89 4.52
C PHE A 48 -11.82 -2.08 5.68
N ASN A 49 -12.97 -2.68 5.39
CA ASN A 49 -13.98 -3.00 6.40
C ASN A 49 -13.48 -4.00 7.47
N SER A 50 -12.40 -4.74 7.17
CA SER A 50 -11.73 -5.64 8.12
C SER A 50 -10.92 -4.90 9.21
N GLY A 51 -10.75 -3.57 9.07
CA GLY A 51 -9.90 -2.73 9.94
C GLY A 51 -8.47 -2.55 9.44
N SER A 52 -8.07 -3.26 8.39
CA SER A 52 -6.81 -3.02 7.70
C SER A 52 -6.82 -1.69 6.96
N ARG A 53 -5.66 -1.04 6.84
CA ARG A 53 -5.47 0.18 6.03
C ARG A 53 -4.28 0.00 5.09
N TYR A 54 -4.39 0.47 3.86
CA TYR A 54 -3.33 0.43 2.87
C TYR A 54 -2.95 1.85 2.47
N VAL A 55 -1.76 2.27 2.86
CA VAL A 55 -1.22 3.59 2.56
C VAL A 55 -0.29 3.43 1.37
N ALA A 56 -0.61 4.08 0.25
CA ALA A 56 0.21 4.01 -0.95
C ALA A 56 0.27 5.33 -1.68
N LYS A 57 1.31 5.47 -2.49
CA LYS A 57 1.38 6.53 -3.49
C LYS A 57 0.74 6.02 -4.78
N TRP A 58 -0.26 6.74 -5.25
CA TRP A 58 -1.06 6.44 -6.43
C TRP A 58 -0.64 7.32 -7.60
N ASN A 59 -0.52 6.72 -8.77
CA ASN A 59 -0.25 7.41 -10.00
C ASN A 59 -1.26 6.96 -11.06
N LYS A 60 -2.30 7.77 -11.31
CA LYS A 60 -3.35 7.51 -12.31
C LYS A 60 -4.01 6.13 -12.11
N GLY A 61 -4.31 5.78 -10.86
CA GLY A 61 -4.94 4.51 -10.48
C GLY A 61 -3.97 3.36 -10.17
N HIS A 62 -2.67 3.51 -10.42
CA HIS A 62 -1.67 2.50 -10.09
C HIS A 62 -0.96 2.83 -8.77
N PRO A 63 -0.94 1.93 -7.78
CA PRO A 63 -0.09 2.11 -6.60
C PRO A 63 1.38 1.88 -7.01
N GLU A 64 2.26 2.84 -6.71
CA GLU A 64 3.71 2.72 -6.98
C GLU A 64 4.44 2.02 -5.83
N HIS A 65 4.21 2.50 -4.61
CA HIS A 65 4.75 1.93 -3.38
C HIS A 65 3.69 2.05 -2.31
N GLY A 66 3.43 0.95 -1.60
CA GLY A 66 2.41 0.92 -0.58
C GLY A 66 2.75 -0.01 0.56
N ARG A 67 2.23 0.34 1.74
CA ARG A 67 2.26 -0.48 2.93
C ARG A 67 0.84 -0.81 3.38
N LEU A 68 0.58 -2.09 3.58
CA LEU A 68 -0.65 -2.62 4.14
C LEU A 68 -0.47 -2.83 5.64
N ILE A 69 -1.19 -2.06 6.44
CA ILE A 69 -1.25 -2.23 7.89
C ILE A 69 -2.52 -3.00 8.22
N PHE A 70 -2.38 -4.17 8.82
CA PHE A 70 -3.49 -4.99 9.28
C PHE A 70 -4.00 -4.51 10.64
N SER A 71 -5.23 -4.89 10.98
CA SER A 71 -5.84 -4.62 12.29
C SER A 71 -5.04 -5.18 13.47
N ASP A 72 -4.24 -6.22 13.23
CA ASP A 72 -3.35 -6.87 14.20
C ASP A 72 -2.06 -6.08 14.46
N GLY A 73 -1.81 -5.01 13.70
CA GLY A 73 -0.58 -4.22 13.75
C GLY A 73 0.54 -4.75 12.85
N LEU A 74 0.31 -5.86 12.14
CA LEU A 74 1.23 -6.33 11.11
C LEU A 74 1.30 -5.31 9.97
N GLU A 75 2.50 -5.01 9.51
CA GLU A 75 2.76 -4.14 8.37
C GLU A 75 3.39 -4.96 7.26
N TYR A 76 2.83 -4.86 6.06
CA TYR A 76 3.36 -5.45 4.85
C TYR A 76 3.71 -4.34 3.88
N GLU A 77 5.01 -4.11 3.68
CA GLU A 77 5.50 -3.22 2.64
C GLU A 77 5.73 -4.04 1.37
N GLU A 78 5.21 -3.57 0.24
CA GLU A 78 5.55 -4.13 -1.06
C GLU A 78 7.02 -3.81 -1.35
N CYS A 79 7.91 -4.72 -0.95
CA CYS A 79 9.33 -4.59 -1.22
C CYS A 79 9.56 -4.84 -2.72
N SER A 80 9.67 -3.75 -3.48
CA SER A 80 10.01 -3.73 -4.92
C SER A 80 11.36 -4.40 -5.22
N HIS A 81 12.16 -4.68 -4.19
CA HIS A 81 13.44 -5.38 -4.29
C HIS A 81 13.25 -6.90 -4.11
N TYR A 82 12.56 -7.55 -5.04
CA TYR A 82 12.86 -8.96 -5.27
C TYR A 82 14.25 -9.00 -5.90
N CYS A 83 15.22 -9.53 -5.17
CA CYS A 83 16.62 -9.59 -5.58
C CYS A 83 16.75 -10.29 -6.95
N ASP A 84 16.77 -9.51 -8.03
CA ASP A 84 17.33 -9.98 -9.30
C ASP A 84 18.82 -9.66 -9.26
N GLU A 85 19.60 -10.69 -8.96
CA GLU A 85 20.81 -11.08 -9.70
C GLU A 85 21.80 -11.83 -8.77
N PHE A 86 21.79 -13.16 -8.88
CA PHE A 86 22.94 -14.05 -8.65
C PHE A 86 23.62 -14.13 -7.26
N ASP A 87 22.88 -14.21 -6.14
CA ASP A 87 23.46 -14.83 -4.93
C ASP A 87 23.40 -16.36 -5.03
N ARG A 88 24.50 -16.96 -5.51
CA ARG A 88 24.69 -18.41 -5.65
C ARG A 88 24.90 -19.12 -4.31
N ARG A 89 24.19 -18.71 -3.25
CA ARG A 89 24.12 -19.44 -1.99
C ARG A 89 22.68 -19.41 -1.48
N PHE A 90 21.98 -20.52 -1.70
CA PHE A 90 20.69 -20.86 -1.09
C PHE A 90 19.41 -20.26 -1.73
N TYR A 91 19.22 -20.46 -3.05
CA TYR A 91 17.98 -20.08 -3.75
C TYR A 91 16.74 -20.96 -3.38
N THR A 92 16.92 -22.16 -2.84
CA THR A 92 15.81 -23.13 -2.68
C THR A 92 15.02 -23.04 -1.38
N GLU A 93 15.46 -22.30 -0.36
CA GLU A 93 14.83 -22.36 0.98
C GLU A 93 14.08 -21.09 1.42
N ARG A 94 13.94 -20.09 0.55
CA ARG A 94 13.26 -18.83 0.91
C ARG A 94 12.05 -18.47 0.04
N CYS A 95 11.76 -19.25 -1.00
CA CYS A 95 10.65 -18.98 -1.93
C CYS A 95 9.37 -19.79 -1.69
N ASN A 96 9.39 -20.84 -0.85
CA ASN A 96 8.19 -21.66 -0.56
C ASN A 96 7.83 -21.76 0.93
N GLY A 97 8.38 -20.88 1.77
CA GLY A 97 8.00 -20.80 3.17
C GLY A 97 7.07 -19.61 3.39
N LEU A 98 5.81 -19.88 3.77
CA LEU A 98 4.99 -18.94 4.53
C LEU A 98 5.81 -18.52 5.75
N LYS A 99 6.40 -17.33 5.71
CA LYS A 99 7.19 -16.84 6.84
C LYS A 99 6.23 -16.34 7.92
N PRO A 100 6.47 -16.71 9.19
CA PRO A 100 5.60 -16.34 10.29
C PRO A 100 5.58 -14.83 10.50
N ALA A 101 4.45 -14.35 11.00
CA ALA A 101 4.20 -12.98 11.45
C ALA A 101 5.26 -12.56 12.49
N GLY A 102 6.28 -11.85 12.05
CA GLY A 102 7.35 -11.37 12.89
C GLY A 102 8.24 -10.41 12.13
N ASN A 103 8.06 -9.12 12.42
CA ASN A 103 8.92 -7.97 12.11
C ASN A 103 9.84 -8.17 10.90
N ILE A 104 9.30 -7.91 9.71
CA ILE A 104 10.14 -7.59 8.56
C ILE A 104 10.59 -6.16 8.80
N GLU A 105 11.72 -6.00 9.49
CA GLU A 105 12.56 -4.85 9.20
C GLU A 105 12.94 -5.00 7.73
N CYS A 106 12.46 -4.09 6.90
CA CYS A 106 13.04 -3.85 5.60
C CYS A 106 14.53 -3.66 5.88
N VAL A 107 15.33 -4.67 5.51
CA VAL A 107 16.78 -4.50 5.43
C VAL A 107 16.94 -3.48 4.32
N GLU A 108 16.92 -2.20 4.69
CA GLU A 108 17.60 -1.17 3.94
C GLU A 108 18.92 -1.82 3.52
N CYS A 109 19.19 -1.85 2.22
CA CYS A 109 20.54 -2.07 1.75
C CYS A 109 21.38 -0.98 2.42
N MET A 110 21.93 -1.29 3.60
CA MET A 110 22.87 -0.48 4.33
C MET A 110 24.12 -0.40 3.45
N SER A 111 24.07 0.55 2.53
CA SER A 111 25.25 1.15 1.94
C SER A 111 25.93 1.90 3.07
N GLY A 112 26.82 1.21 3.79
CA GLY A 112 27.66 1.83 4.81
C GLY A 112 27.48 1.26 6.20
N LEU A 113 28.41 0.36 6.52
CA LEU A 113 29.21 0.30 7.75
C LEU A 113 28.74 1.08 9.00
N ASP A 114 28.84 0.33 10.10
CA ASP A 114 29.00 0.76 11.51
C ASP A 114 27.73 0.86 12.36
N TYR A 115 27.52 -0.16 13.19
CA TYR A 115 27.10 0.11 14.57
C TYR A 115 27.78 -0.88 15.52
N SER A 116 28.64 -0.31 16.37
CA SER A 116 29.37 -0.96 17.45
C SER A 116 28.44 -1.76 18.37
N LYS A 117 28.82 -3.02 18.61
CA LYS A 117 28.40 -3.77 19.80
C LYS A 117 29.05 -3.14 21.03
N ASN A 118 28.23 -2.83 22.02
CA ASN A 118 28.65 -2.88 23.42
C ASN A 118 27.88 -4.00 24.12
#